data_AF-A0A1V9XH09-F1
#
_entry.id   AF-A0A1V9XH09-F1
#
_cell.length_a   1.000
_cell.length_b   1.000
_cell.length_c   1.000
_cell.angle_alpha   90.00
_cell.angle_beta   90.00
_cell.angle_gamma   90.00
#
_symmetry.space_group_name_H-M   'P 1'
#
loop_
_entity.id
_entity.type
_entity.pdbx_description
1 polymer ?
#
loop_
_entity_poly.entity_id
_entity_poly.type
_entity_poly.pdbx_seq_one_letter_code
_entity_poly.pdbx_strand_id
1 'polypeptide(L)'
;MFHNDVSELLQQLQKLLFGDSSRTFGDEWLKQGLEFSREDSRVAYGLRQNKGGPCGVLAVTQAFIFKHLLWPDGKSEQGDMSARLQVTECSRRGALVRAIHEILVQANTDDLPTAAKPQSSSFRYVLGKVAGSSQKTAFTSLTIYSLPTTEQLLGFLIQHQEEILRDGVVQLLISVLLCRGVDNIRKDMDSPDHALIGRHNHTSQEVVNLMLTGRAVSNLFDNRLNVQGTILKGIQQQSTCGLLSLVEAYGIIEVGSNLKNPKFPIWVLISENHYFVLFATSIAVLDMRTSFELFVYDGLANAERATVVKVDPSRAREDAADESSKNPVELCVRTKWKRAVVDVVED
;
A
#
# COMPACT_ATOMS: atom_id res chain seq x y z
N MET A 1 -12.51 33.23 -8.61
CA MET A 1 -11.16 32.64 -8.76
C MET A 1 -11.14 31.23 -8.19
N PHE A 2 -11.41 31.01 -6.90
CA PHE A 2 -11.37 29.69 -6.24
C PHE A 2 -12.14 28.53 -6.91
N HIS A 3 -13.30 28.78 -7.55
CA HIS A 3 -14.08 27.70 -8.18
C HIS A 3 -13.44 27.17 -9.48
N ASN A 4 -12.72 28.02 -10.22
CA ASN A 4 -12.06 27.60 -11.47
C ASN A 4 -10.83 26.74 -11.17
N ASP A 5 -10.07 27.10 -10.12
CA ASP A 5 -8.85 26.38 -9.73
C ASP A 5 -9.14 24.94 -9.27
N VAL A 6 -10.25 24.73 -8.54
CA VAL A 6 -10.69 23.39 -8.13
C VAL A 6 -11.15 22.56 -9.32
N SER A 7 -11.89 23.16 -10.26
CA SER A 7 -12.34 22.46 -11.47
C SER A 7 -11.17 21.98 -12.32
N GLU A 8 -10.15 22.83 -12.51
CA GLU A 8 -8.94 22.47 -13.25
C GLU A 8 -8.17 21.34 -12.54
N LEU A 9 -7.98 21.44 -11.23
CA LEU A 9 -7.33 20.38 -10.44
C LEU A 9 -8.02 19.03 -10.59
N LEU A 10 -9.35 19.01 -10.53
CA LEU A 10 -10.14 17.78 -10.68
C LEU A 10 -10.02 17.18 -12.09
N GLN A 11 -9.97 18.01 -13.14
CA GLN A 11 -9.72 17.55 -14.51
C GLN A 11 -8.33 16.96 -14.68
N GLN A 12 -7.30 17.63 -14.12
CA GLN A 12 -5.93 17.13 -14.14
C GLN A 12 -5.82 15.79 -13.39
N LEU A 13 -6.51 15.66 -12.25
CA LEU A 13 -6.56 14.43 -11.47
C LEU A 13 -7.28 13.31 -12.24
N GLN A 14 -8.39 13.61 -12.92
CA GLN A 14 -9.10 12.63 -13.75
C GLN A 14 -8.19 12.10 -14.88
N LYS A 15 -7.50 13.01 -15.57
CA LYS A 15 -6.55 12.65 -16.62
C LYS A 15 -5.38 11.84 -16.07
N LEU A 16 -4.82 12.20 -14.91
CA LEU A 16 -3.74 11.45 -14.26
C LEU A 16 -4.19 10.03 -13.85
N LEU A 17 -5.39 9.91 -13.29
CA LEU A 17 -5.92 8.62 -12.84
C LEU A 17 -6.16 7.66 -14.00
N PHE A 18 -6.77 8.13 -15.09
CA PHE A 18 -7.30 7.23 -16.12
C PHE A 18 -6.62 7.34 -17.48
N GLY A 19 -5.74 8.32 -17.68
CA GLY A 19 -5.18 8.69 -18.98
C GLY A 19 -6.19 9.34 -19.92
N ASP A 20 -7.45 9.42 -19.51
CA ASP A 20 -8.60 9.83 -20.31
C ASP A 20 -9.63 10.54 -19.42
N SER A 21 -9.93 11.79 -19.74
CA SER A 21 -10.88 12.63 -18.97
C SER A 21 -12.33 12.15 -19.04
N SER A 22 -12.66 11.19 -19.90
CA SER A 22 -14.01 10.60 -20.03
C SER A 22 -14.21 9.36 -19.14
N ARG A 23 -13.13 8.75 -18.64
CA ARG A 23 -13.19 7.57 -17.78
C ARG A 23 -13.46 7.96 -16.32
N THR A 24 -14.09 7.02 -15.60
CA THR A 24 -14.31 7.08 -14.15
C THR A 24 -13.99 5.71 -13.53
N PHE A 25 -14.05 5.64 -12.20
CA PHE A 25 -13.88 4.41 -11.44
C PHE A 25 -14.92 3.36 -11.83
N GLY A 26 -14.48 2.10 -11.94
CA GLY A 26 -15.37 0.96 -12.15
C GLY A 26 -16.10 0.54 -10.87
N ASP A 27 -17.07 -0.35 -11.01
CA ASP A 27 -17.91 -0.86 -9.91
C ASP A 27 -17.10 -1.47 -8.78
N GLU A 28 -16.00 -2.16 -9.09
CA GLU A 28 -15.06 -2.74 -8.14
C GLU A 28 -14.39 -1.71 -7.22
N TRP A 29 -14.27 -0.46 -7.66
CA TRP A 29 -13.78 0.65 -6.84
C TRP A 29 -14.93 1.36 -6.12
N LEU A 30 -16.02 1.66 -6.83
CA LEU A 30 -17.15 2.42 -6.31
C LEU A 30 -17.93 1.70 -5.21
N LYS A 31 -17.88 0.37 -5.19
CA LYS A 31 -18.54 -0.50 -4.19
C LYS A 31 -17.56 -1.02 -3.13
N GLN A 32 -16.33 -0.50 -3.10
CA GLN A 32 -15.30 -0.94 -2.17
C GLN A 32 -15.05 0.13 -1.10
N GLY A 33 -15.41 -0.19 0.14
CA GLY A 33 -15.03 0.56 1.34
C GLY A 33 -13.72 0.06 1.95
N LEU A 34 -13.35 0.63 3.09
CA LEU A 34 -12.28 0.15 3.97
C LEU A 34 -12.89 -0.70 5.11
N GLU A 35 -13.78 -1.62 4.74
CA GLU A 35 -14.52 -2.44 5.68
C GLU A 35 -13.70 -3.63 6.18
N PHE A 36 -13.73 -3.87 7.49
CA PHE A 36 -13.09 -5.03 8.08
C PHE A 36 -13.89 -6.32 7.88
N SER A 37 -13.19 -7.44 8.00
CA SER A 37 -13.79 -8.76 8.17
C SER A 37 -14.70 -8.78 9.41
N ARG A 38 -15.62 -9.74 9.47
CA ARG A 38 -16.54 -9.85 10.61
C ARG A 38 -15.75 -10.04 11.92
N GLU A 39 -16.27 -9.54 13.03
CA GLU A 39 -15.60 -9.60 14.34
C GLU A 39 -15.40 -11.04 14.83
N ASP A 40 -16.28 -11.96 14.45
CA ASP A 40 -16.19 -13.39 14.78
C ASP A 40 -15.23 -14.18 13.88
N SER A 41 -14.60 -13.53 12.89
CA SER A 41 -13.64 -14.17 11.99
C SER A 41 -12.23 -14.22 12.58
N ARG A 42 -11.48 -15.28 12.26
CA ARG A 42 -10.05 -15.42 12.62
C ARG A 42 -9.16 -14.30 12.06
N VAL A 43 -9.66 -13.60 11.04
CA VAL A 43 -8.97 -12.48 10.38
C VAL A 43 -9.70 -11.16 10.62
N ALA A 44 -10.36 -10.98 11.77
CA ALA A 44 -11.09 -9.75 12.14
C ALA A 44 -10.25 -8.45 12.04
N TYR A 45 -8.91 -8.57 12.05
CA TYR A 45 -7.95 -7.48 11.84
C TYR A 45 -7.83 -6.99 10.40
N GLY A 46 -8.40 -7.72 9.44
CA GLY A 46 -8.14 -7.56 8.03
C GLY A 46 -9.26 -6.89 7.24
N LEU A 47 -8.89 -5.99 6.32
CA LEU A 47 -9.79 -5.36 5.35
C LEU A 47 -10.27 -6.36 4.28
N ARG A 48 -11.58 -6.41 4.06
CA ARG A 48 -12.16 -7.25 3.01
C ARG A 48 -12.01 -6.61 1.65
N GLN A 49 -11.66 -7.42 0.67
CA GLN A 49 -11.70 -7.06 -0.74
C GLN A 49 -12.87 -7.79 -1.43
N ASN A 50 -13.75 -7.01 -2.05
CA ASN A 50 -14.94 -7.54 -2.72
C ASN A 50 -14.61 -8.11 -4.11
N LYS A 51 -13.75 -7.42 -4.87
CA LYS A 51 -13.35 -7.77 -6.25
C LYS A 51 -11.93 -7.32 -6.54
N GLY A 52 -11.31 -7.89 -7.59
CA GLY A 52 -10.05 -7.38 -8.15
C GLY A 52 -10.19 -5.94 -8.66
N GLY A 53 -9.11 -5.17 -8.60
CA GLY A 53 -9.08 -3.75 -8.99
C GLY A 53 -8.33 -2.89 -7.96
N PRO A 54 -8.97 -2.54 -6.82
CA PRO A 54 -8.39 -1.70 -5.76
C PRO A 54 -7.37 -2.41 -4.84
N CYS A 55 -7.04 -3.68 -5.09
CA CYS A 55 -6.18 -4.51 -4.25
C CYS A 55 -4.86 -3.84 -3.84
N GLY A 56 -4.20 -3.08 -4.72
CA GLY A 56 -2.97 -2.37 -4.38
C GLY A 56 -3.16 -1.35 -3.24
N VAL A 57 -4.23 -0.56 -3.29
CA VAL A 57 -4.58 0.41 -2.24
C VAL A 57 -4.93 -0.30 -0.93
N LEU A 58 -5.72 -1.38 -1.02
CA LEU A 58 -6.12 -2.18 0.14
C LEU A 58 -4.93 -2.88 0.80
N ALA A 59 -4.05 -3.52 0.04
CA ALA A 59 -2.89 -4.24 0.57
C ALA A 59 -1.91 -3.31 1.26
N VAL A 60 -1.62 -2.14 0.69
CA VAL A 60 -0.77 -1.13 1.36
C VAL A 60 -1.44 -0.64 2.65
N THR A 61 -2.73 -0.30 2.60
CA THR A 61 -3.46 0.13 3.79
C THR A 61 -3.44 -0.94 4.88
N GLN A 62 -3.65 -2.20 4.51
CA GLN A 62 -3.59 -3.34 5.41
C GLN A 62 -2.19 -3.54 6.01
N ALA A 63 -1.13 -3.36 5.24
CA ALA A 63 0.24 -3.41 5.75
C ALA A 63 0.47 -2.37 6.86
N PHE A 64 0.00 -1.13 6.67
CA PHE A 64 0.09 -0.11 7.71
C PHE A 64 -0.84 -0.38 8.90
N ILE A 65 -2.02 -1.01 8.69
CA ILE A 65 -2.87 -1.49 9.80
C ILE A 65 -2.11 -2.48 10.66
N PHE A 66 -1.46 -3.49 10.05
CA PHE A 66 -0.63 -4.44 10.80
C PHE A 66 0.47 -3.74 11.59
N LYS A 67 1.14 -2.75 10.99
CA LYS A 67 2.15 -1.95 11.69
C LYS A 67 1.56 -1.29 12.95
N HIS A 68 0.36 -0.72 12.87
CA HIS A 68 -0.26 -0.03 14.02
C HIS A 68 -0.98 -0.95 15.02
N LEU A 69 -1.28 -2.20 14.64
CA LEU A 69 -1.76 -3.23 15.57
C LEU A 69 -0.59 -3.88 16.32
N LEU A 70 0.44 -4.30 15.59
CA LEU A 70 1.59 -5.01 16.14
C LEU A 70 2.56 -4.06 16.83
N TRP A 71 2.79 -2.85 16.32
CA TRP A 71 3.79 -1.90 16.83
C TRP A 71 3.22 -0.48 16.97
N PRO A 72 2.19 -0.26 17.81
CA PRO A 72 1.59 1.05 18.02
C PRO A 72 2.59 2.10 18.54
N ASP A 73 3.53 1.68 19.39
CA ASP A 73 4.52 2.54 20.07
C ASP A 73 5.95 2.29 19.56
N GLY A 74 6.10 2.08 18.26
CA GLY A 74 7.39 1.74 17.64
C GLY A 74 7.76 0.26 17.84
N LYS A 75 9.04 -0.08 17.66
CA LYS A 75 9.55 -1.47 17.62
C LYS A 75 9.54 -2.22 18.98
N SER A 76 8.70 -1.80 19.92
CA SER A 76 8.57 -2.43 21.24
C SER A 76 7.71 -3.70 21.16
N GLU A 77 8.28 -4.83 21.59
CA GLU A 77 7.64 -6.16 21.57
C GLU A 77 7.35 -6.65 22.99
N GLN A 78 6.56 -5.89 23.74
CA GLN A 78 6.13 -6.27 25.09
C GLN A 78 4.88 -7.15 25.05
N GLY A 79 4.94 -8.31 25.70
CA GLY A 79 3.83 -9.26 25.79
C GLY A 79 3.70 -10.16 24.56
N ASP A 80 2.56 -10.84 24.45
CA ASP A 80 2.26 -11.70 23.30
C ASP A 80 1.85 -10.86 22.09
N MET A 81 2.72 -10.85 21.07
CA MET A 81 2.49 -10.11 19.82
C MET A 81 1.34 -10.71 19.00
N SER A 82 1.14 -12.02 19.05
CA SER A 82 0.06 -12.70 18.34
C SER A 82 -1.30 -12.36 18.94
N ALA A 83 -1.37 -12.15 20.26
CA ALA A 83 -2.57 -11.66 20.92
C ALA A 83 -2.99 -10.25 20.45
N ARG A 84 -2.07 -9.43 19.91
CA ARG A 84 -2.41 -8.10 19.34
C ARG A 84 -3.23 -8.20 18.05
N LEU A 85 -3.28 -9.37 17.41
CA LEU A 85 -4.15 -9.64 16.27
C LEU A 85 -5.56 -10.08 16.69
N GLN A 86 -5.79 -10.37 17.98
CA GLN A 86 -7.13 -10.54 18.55
C GLN A 86 -7.75 -9.16 18.80
N VAL A 87 -8.23 -8.54 17.72
CA VAL A 87 -8.64 -7.14 17.72
C VAL A 87 -10.08 -6.95 18.23
N THR A 88 -10.29 -5.83 18.91
CA THR A 88 -11.63 -5.24 19.11
C THR A 88 -11.94 -4.24 17.99
N GLU A 89 -13.22 -3.89 17.81
CA GLU A 89 -13.66 -2.87 16.86
C GLU A 89 -12.92 -1.53 17.05
N CYS A 90 -12.77 -1.09 18.30
CA CYS A 90 -12.03 0.12 18.65
C CYS A 90 -10.56 0.03 18.20
N SER A 91 -9.89 -1.09 18.47
CA SER A 91 -8.46 -1.27 18.15
C SER A 91 -8.18 -1.29 16.64
N ARG A 92 -8.97 -2.03 15.86
CA ARG A 92 -8.76 -2.13 14.40
C ARG A 92 -9.11 -0.83 13.69
N ARG A 93 -10.17 -0.12 14.12
CA ARG A 93 -10.51 1.21 13.59
C ARG A 93 -9.47 2.27 13.96
N GLY A 94 -8.95 2.21 15.19
CA GLY A 94 -7.83 3.05 15.61
C GLY A 94 -6.57 2.81 14.76
N ALA A 95 -6.26 1.54 14.46
CA ALA A 95 -5.16 1.19 13.57
C ALA A 95 -5.37 1.65 12.12
N LEU A 96 -6.59 1.53 11.57
CA LEU A 96 -6.93 2.06 10.25
C LEU A 96 -6.72 3.57 10.15
N VAL A 97 -7.22 4.33 11.12
CA VAL A 97 -7.04 5.79 11.14
C VAL A 97 -5.57 6.17 11.18
N ARG A 98 -4.77 5.50 12.02
CA ARG A 98 -3.33 5.75 12.08
C ARG A 98 -2.61 5.33 10.80
N ALA A 99 -3.03 4.23 10.16
CA ALA A 99 -2.51 3.78 8.89
C ALA A 99 -2.75 4.82 7.77
N ILE A 100 -4.00 5.30 7.64
CA ILE A 100 -4.35 6.37 6.68
C ILE A 100 -3.55 7.64 6.97
N HIS A 101 -3.45 8.02 8.25
CA HIS A 101 -2.67 9.17 8.68
C HIS A 101 -1.21 9.07 8.26
N GLU A 102 -0.53 7.95 8.54
CA GLU A 102 0.88 7.76 8.18
C GLU A 102 1.08 7.79 6.65
N ILE A 103 0.20 7.14 5.88
CA ILE A 103 0.23 7.14 4.41
C ILE A 103 0.09 8.56 3.84
N LEU A 104 -0.81 9.38 4.39
CA LEU A 104 -0.98 10.77 3.95
C LEU A 104 0.18 11.66 4.38
N VAL A 105 0.72 11.44 5.58
CA VAL A 105 1.88 12.17 6.10
C VAL A 105 3.09 11.99 5.20
N GLN A 106 3.42 10.75 4.83
CA GLN A 106 4.55 10.50 3.94
C GLN A 106 4.32 11.04 2.51
N ALA A 107 3.09 11.00 1.99
CA ALA A 107 2.76 11.50 0.65
C ALA A 107 2.87 13.03 0.56
N ASN A 108 2.64 13.74 1.67
CA ASN A 108 2.74 15.20 1.76
C ASN A 108 4.18 15.70 2.06
N THR A 109 5.20 14.87 1.84
CA THR A 109 6.60 15.29 2.01
C THR A 109 7.19 15.80 0.70
N ASP A 110 7.91 16.91 0.76
CA ASP A 110 8.65 17.45 -0.38
C ASP A 110 10.07 16.86 -0.49
N ASP A 111 10.67 17.02 -1.67
CA ASP A 111 12.03 16.53 -2.01
C ASP A 111 13.20 17.40 -1.50
N LEU A 112 12.91 18.51 -0.81
CA LEU A 112 13.93 19.49 -0.39
C LEU A 112 14.33 19.31 1.08
N PRO A 113 15.63 19.46 1.42
CA PRO A 113 16.11 19.40 2.79
C PRO A 113 15.39 20.39 3.71
N THR A 114 15.13 19.95 4.94
CA THR A 114 14.29 20.54 6.00
C THR A 114 14.66 21.97 6.43
N ALA A 115 15.77 22.54 5.94
CA ALA A 115 16.35 23.78 6.47
C ALA A 115 15.94 25.08 5.73
N ALA A 116 15.16 25.01 4.64
CA ALA A 116 14.83 26.19 3.84
C ALA A 116 13.39 26.18 3.29
N LYS A 117 12.38 25.98 4.14
CA LYS A 117 10.98 26.09 3.68
C LYS A 117 10.07 26.93 4.58
N PRO A 118 9.20 27.75 3.97
CA PRO A 118 7.98 28.18 4.65
C PRO A 118 7.15 26.92 4.96
N GLN A 119 6.55 26.88 6.14
CA GLN A 119 5.48 25.92 6.46
C GLN A 119 4.44 25.86 5.34
N SER A 120 3.77 24.71 5.22
CA SER A 120 2.38 24.59 4.77
C SER A 120 2.14 24.18 3.31
N SER A 121 2.34 22.89 2.98
CA SER A 121 1.29 22.20 2.21
C SER A 121 0.34 21.57 3.21
N SER A 122 -0.86 22.15 3.36
CA SER A 122 -1.93 21.51 4.13
C SER A 122 -2.20 20.11 3.58
N PHE A 123 -2.47 19.14 4.45
CA PHE A 123 -3.00 17.86 4.04
C PHE A 123 -4.34 18.06 3.35
N ARG A 124 -4.64 17.24 2.35
CA ARG A 124 -5.93 17.25 1.66
C ARG A 124 -6.61 15.91 1.87
N TYR A 125 -7.85 15.94 2.37
CA TYR A 125 -8.69 14.77 2.46
C TYR A 125 -10.00 15.00 1.73
N VAL A 126 -10.56 13.97 1.09
CA VAL A 126 -11.85 14.07 0.42
C VAL A 126 -12.91 13.22 1.11
N LEU A 127 -14.10 13.78 1.33
CA LEU A 127 -15.28 13.03 1.74
C LEU A 127 -16.36 13.10 0.67
N GLY A 128 -17.23 12.09 0.66
CA GLY A 128 -18.33 11.95 -0.28
C GLY A 128 -18.19 10.71 -1.16
N LYS A 129 -19.18 10.52 -2.03
CA LYS A 129 -19.17 9.42 -3.01
C LYS A 129 -18.75 9.95 -4.36
N VAL A 130 -17.92 9.18 -5.05
CA VAL A 130 -17.67 9.40 -6.48
C VAL A 130 -18.94 9.06 -7.25
N ALA A 131 -19.32 9.94 -8.18
CA ALA A 131 -20.47 9.70 -9.02
C ALA A 131 -20.20 8.51 -9.96
N GLY A 132 -21.22 7.64 -10.13
CA GLY A 132 -21.14 6.52 -11.06
C GLY A 132 -21.00 6.96 -12.52
N SER A 133 -20.85 5.98 -13.42
CA SER A 133 -20.59 6.16 -14.87
C SER A 133 -21.58 7.04 -15.64
N SER A 134 -22.70 7.43 -15.04
CA SER A 134 -23.69 8.35 -15.62
C SER A 134 -23.33 9.84 -15.51
N GLN A 135 -22.29 10.21 -14.75
CA GLN A 135 -21.83 11.61 -14.64
C GLN A 135 -20.49 11.85 -15.34
N LYS A 136 -20.35 13.02 -15.99
CA LYS A 136 -19.17 13.41 -16.79
C LYS A 136 -17.88 13.57 -15.98
N THR A 137 -17.98 13.77 -14.66
CA THR A 137 -16.83 13.96 -13.77
C THR A 137 -16.97 13.06 -12.57
N ALA A 138 -15.97 12.23 -12.30
CA ALA A 138 -15.96 11.32 -11.15
C ALA A 138 -16.16 12.06 -9.79
N PHE A 139 -15.74 13.33 -9.71
CA PHE A 139 -15.52 14.02 -8.44
C PHE A 139 -16.61 15.03 -8.03
N THR A 140 -17.73 15.13 -8.76
CA THR A 140 -18.78 16.15 -8.52
C THR A 140 -19.39 16.14 -7.13
N SER A 141 -19.36 15.00 -6.45
CA SER A 141 -19.93 14.84 -5.11
C SER A 141 -18.87 14.68 -4.01
N LEU A 142 -17.61 15.00 -4.31
CA LEU A 142 -16.52 15.02 -3.33
C LEU A 142 -16.28 16.43 -2.80
N THR A 143 -16.16 16.54 -1.48
CA THR A 143 -15.72 17.75 -0.79
C THR A 143 -14.26 17.60 -0.39
N ILE A 144 -13.41 18.53 -0.82
CA ILE A 144 -11.99 18.56 -0.46
C ILE A 144 -11.80 19.41 0.81
N TYR A 145 -11.24 18.80 1.84
CA TYR A 145 -10.89 19.44 3.11
C TYR A 145 -9.39 19.75 3.14
N SER A 146 -9.04 20.95 3.57
CA SER A 146 -7.66 21.39 3.80
C SER A 146 -7.36 21.32 5.30
N LEU A 147 -6.35 20.55 5.67
CA LEU A 147 -5.99 20.21 7.05
C LEU A 147 -4.54 20.65 7.28
N PRO A 148 -4.30 21.88 7.78
CA PRO A 148 -2.97 22.45 7.93
C PRO A 148 -1.96 21.65 8.76
N THR A 149 -2.41 20.92 9.79
CA THR A 149 -1.50 20.20 10.70
C THR A 149 -1.77 18.71 10.76
N THR A 150 -0.77 17.96 11.23
CA THR A 150 -0.87 16.51 11.39
C THR A 150 -1.91 16.12 12.45
N GLU A 151 -2.08 16.95 13.48
CA GLU A 151 -3.09 16.79 14.53
C GLU A 151 -4.49 17.03 13.99
N GLN A 152 -4.67 18.06 13.15
CA GLN A 152 -5.95 18.33 12.48
C GLN A 152 -6.32 17.19 11.53
N LEU A 153 -5.35 16.66 10.79
CA LEU A 153 -5.57 15.47 9.96
C LEU A 153 -6.05 14.28 10.81
N LEU A 154 -5.34 13.97 11.90
CA LEU A 154 -5.71 12.85 12.76
C LEU A 154 -7.09 13.05 13.39
N GLY A 155 -7.38 14.24 13.92
CA GLY A 155 -8.68 14.57 14.49
C GLY A 155 -9.82 14.45 13.47
N PHE A 156 -9.59 14.90 12.23
CA PHE A 156 -10.54 14.75 11.13
C PHE A 156 -10.82 13.29 10.80
N LEU A 157 -9.77 12.46 10.67
CA LEU A 157 -9.91 11.03 10.38
C LEU A 157 -10.67 10.29 11.49
N ILE A 158 -10.45 10.66 12.77
CA ILE A 158 -11.19 10.12 13.91
C ILE A 158 -12.67 10.50 13.83
N GLN A 159 -12.96 11.79 13.57
CA GLN A 159 -14.32 12.32 13.51
C GLN A 159 -15.15 11.68 12.38
N HIS A 160 -14.52 11.38 11.24
CA HIS A 160 -15.20 10.88 10.03
C HIS A 160 -15.02 9.39 9.75
N GLN A 161 -14.60 8.59 10.76
CA GLN A 161 -14.32 7.15 10.59
C GLN A 161 -15.44 6.37 9.88
N GLU A 162 -16.71 6.62 10.20
CA GLU A 162 -17.84 5.87 9.61
C GLU A 162 -17.95 6.08 8.09
N GLU A 163 -17.72 7.31 7.63
CA GLU A 163 -17.75 7.63 6.20
C GLU A 163 -16.54 7.03 5.48
N ILE A 164 -15.39 7.04 6.14
CA ILE A 164 -14.14 6.44 5.65
C ILE A 164 -14.27 4.92 5.56
N LEU A 165 -14.89 4.26 6.53
CA LEU A 165 -15.09 2.80 6.46
C LEU A 165 -15.96 2.41 5.26
N ARG A 166 -17.04 3.15 5.01
CA ARG A 166 -18.01 2.83 3.96
C ARG A 166 -17.51 3.14 2.54
N ASP A 167 -16.87 4.29 2.34
CA ASP A 167 -16.56 4.83 1.00
C ASP A 167 -15.04 5.10 0.80
N GLY A 168 -14.20 4.61 1.73
CA GLY A 168 -12.85 5.12 1.94
C GLY A 168 -11.77 4.78 0.93
N VAL A 169 -11.91 3.74 0.10
CA VAL A 169 -10.81 3.35 -0.80
C VAL A 169 -10.54 4.44 -1.84
N VAL A 170 -11.61 4.89 -2.51
CA VAL A 170 -11.51 5.95 -3.51
C VAL A 170 -11.16 7.28 -2.84
N GLN A 171 -11.76 7.57 -1.68
CA GLN A 171 -11.44 8.78 -0.91
C GLN A 171 -9.96 8.82 -0.51
N LEU A 172 -9.42 7.71 0.00
CA LEU A 172 -8.03 7.60 0.41
C LEU A 172 -7.10 7.79 -0.78
N LEU A 173 -7.34 7.09 -1.89
CA LEU A 173 -6.51 7.23 -3.10
C LEU A 173 -6.46 8.69 -3.55
N ILE A 174 -7.60 9.34 -3.70
CA ILE A 174 -7.67 10.75 -4.12
C ILE A 174 -6.95 11.65 -3.12
N SER A 175 -7.15 11.43 -1.82
CA SER A 175 -6.49 12.21 -0.75
C SER A 175 -4.96 12.09 -0.82
N VAL A 176 -4.44 10.88 -1.04
CA VAL A 176 -3.00 10.63 -1.22
C VAL A 176 -2.45 11.37 -2.45
N LEU A 177 -3.18 11.33 -3.58
CA LEU A 177 -2.77 12.04 -4.80
C LEU A 177 -2.79 13.56 -4.60
N LEU A 178 -3.78 14.08 -3.89
CA LEU A 178 -3.90 15.50 -3.58
C LEU A 178 -2.84 16.00 -2.60
N CYS A 179 -2.42 15.16 -1.64
CA CYS A 179 -1.32 15.44 -0.72
C CYS A 179 0.03 15.49 -1.44
N ARG A 180 0.32 14.52 -2.33
CA ARG A 180 1.56 14.58 -3.13
C ARG A 180 1.54 15.72 -4.15
N GLY A 181 0.38 15.94 -4.76
CA GLY A 181 0.16 16.92 -5.82
C GLY A 181 0.45 16.35 -7.21
N VAL A 182 -0.40 16.70 -8.18
CA VAL A 182 -0.36 16.18 -9.56
C VAL A 182 1.01 16.38 -10.21
N ASP A 183 1.59 17.57 -10.12
CA ASP A 183 2.88 17.85 -10.75
C ASP A 183 4.04 17.09 -10.12
N ASN A 184 4.00 16.86 -8.81
CA ASN A 184 5.01 16.07 -8.13
C ASN A 184 4.90 14.59 -8.50
N ILE A 185 3.67 14.06 -8.62
CA ILE A 185 3.45 12.70 -9.12
C ILE A 185 4.02 12.55 -10.54
N ARG A 186 3.70 13.47 -11.44
CA ARG A 186 4.26 13.50 -12.80
C ARG A 186 5.79 13.54 -12.81
N LYS A 187 6.40 14.25 -11.86
CA LYS A 187 7.87 14.30 -11.68
C LYS A 187 8.44 13.02 -11.08
N ASP A 188 7.70 12.31 -10.24
CA ASP A 188 8.14 11.04 -9.63
C ASP A 188 8.21 9.92 -10.67
N MET A 189 7.23 9.88 -11.57
CA MET A 189 7.07 8.83 -12.58
C MET A 189 8.14 8.90 -13.68
N ASP A 190 8.46 7.76 -14.29
CA ASP A 190 9.30 7.76 -15.49
C ASP A 190 8.51 8.20 -16.74
N SER A 191 7.21 7.91 -16.78
CA SER A 191 6.27 8.35 -17.81
C SER A 191 5.18 9.24 -17.20
N PRO A 192 5.28 10.58 -17.28
CA PRO A 192 4.38 11.53 -16.61
C PRO A 192 2.88 11.40 -16.96
N ASP A 193 2.57 10.84 -18.13
CA ASP A 193 1.21 10.67 -18.63
C ASP A 193 0.69 9.23 -18.50
N HIS A 194 1.44 8.33 -17.84
CA HIS A 194 0.98 6.96 -17.59
C HIS A 194 -0.22 6.99 -16.62
N ALA A 195 -1.30 6.30 -16.98
CA ALA A 195 -2.52 6.25 -16.18
C ALA A 195 -2.29 5.48 -14.87
N LEU A 196 -2.66 6.08 -13.74
CA LEU A 196 -2.51 5.43 -12.44
C LEU A 196 -3.46 4.24 -12.19
N ILE A 197 -4.57 4.20 -12.93
CA ILE A 197 -5.52 3.10 -13.00
C ILE A 197 -5.54 2.59 -14.43
N GLY A 198 -5.08 1.34 -14.59
CA GLY A 198 -4.96 0.69 -15.89
C GLY A 198 -6.31 0.50 -16.60
N ARG A 199 -6.25 0.04 -17.85
CA ARG A 199 -7.46 -0.21 -18.68
C ARG A 199 -8.39 -1.27 -18.09
N HIS A 200 -7.83 -2.22 -17.35
CA HIS A 200 -8.58 -3.27 -16.63
C HIS A 200 -8.92 -2.87 -15.19
N ASN A 201 -8.84 -1.57 -14.86
CA ASN A 201 -9.11 -0.98 -13.56
C ASN A 201 -8.23 -1.49 -12.39
N HIS A 202 -7.10 -2.12 -12.68
CA HIS A 202 -6.08 -2.40 -11.69
C HIS A 202 -5.27 -1.14 -11.35
N THR A 203 -4.90 -1.01 -10.09
CA THR A 203 -3.96 0.00 -9.61
C THR A 203 -2.57 -0.20 -10.22
N SER A 204 -1.92 0.88 -10.65
CA SER A 204 -0.52 0.87 -11.12
C SER A 204 0.48 0.71 -9.97
N GLN A 205 1.72 0.33 -10.31
CA GLN A 205 2.81 0.22 -9.34
C GLN A 205 3.17 1.59 -8.73
N GLU A 206 3.01 2.66 -9.49
CA GLU A 206 3.24 4.04 -9.05
C GLU A 206 2.35 4.42 -7.86
N VAL A 207 1.07 4.02 -7.87
CA VAL A 207 0.16 4.27 -6.73
C VAL A 207 0.59 3.47 -5.51
N VAL A 208 0.97 2.21 -5.68
CA VAL A 208 1.44 1.36 -4.58
C VAL A 208 2.72 1.94 -3.97
N ASN A 209 3.68 2.34 -4.80
CA ASN A 209 4.91 2.98 -4.35
C ASN A 209 4.65 4.34 -3.68
N LEU A 210 3.70 5.13 -4.19
CA LEU A 210 3.28 6.39 -3.57
C LEU A 210 2.74 6.15 -2.15
N MET A 211 1.88 5.14 -1.98
CA MET A 211 1.32 4.79 -0.68
C MET A 211 2.29 4.06 0.25
N LEU A 212 3.36 3.44 -0.25
CA LEU A 212 4.41 2.79 0.57
C LEU A 212 5.55 3.73 0.97
N THR A 213 5.87 4.70 0.11
CA THR A 213 7.11 5.49 0.22
C THR A 213 6.90 7.01 0.17
N GLY A 214 5.68 7.47 -0.15
CA GLY A 214 5.39 8.88 -0.38
C GLY A 214 5.84 9.41 -1.74
N ARG A 215 6.27 8.54 -2.67
CA ARG A 215 6.70 8.90 -4.04
C ARG A 215 6.13 7.95 -5.09
N ALA A 216 5.59 8.50 -6.17
CA ALA A 216 4.96 7.73 -7.25
C ALA A 216 5.98 7.20 -8.28
N VAL A 217 7.07 6.60 -7.79
CA VAL A 217 8.14 6.06 -8.65
C VAL A 217 7.64 4.80 -9.36
N SER A 218 7.99 4.63 -10.63
CA SER A 218 7.50 3.52 -11.47
C SER A 218 8.17 2.16 -11.18
N ASN A 219 9.36 2.14 -10.58
CA ASN A 219 10.16 0.92 -10.43
C ASN A 219 10.33 0.48 -8.97
N LEU A 220 10.80 -0.77 -8.81
CA LEU A 220 11.03 -1.42 -7.52
C LEU A 220 12.49 -1.43 -7.07
N PHE A 221 13.45 -1.19 -7.97
CA PHE A 221 14.88 -1.14 -7.63
C PHE A 221 15.24 0.13 -6.84
N ASP A 222 16.42 0.17 -6.22
CA ASP A 222 16.87 1.33 -5.46
C ASP A 222 17.43 2.45 -6.34
N ASN A 223 17.24 3.70 -5.91
CA ASN A 223 17.87 4.89 -6.46
C ASN A 223 17.56 5.17 -7.93
N ARG A 224 18.48 4.83 -8.85
CA ARG A 224 18.38 5.14 -10.27
C ARG A 224 19.04 4.04 -11.07
N LEU A 225 18.45 3.67 -12.21
CA LEU A 225 19.00 2.72 -13.15
C LEU A 225 19.20 3.41 -14.50
N ASN A 226 20.41 3.32 -15.07
CA ASN A 226 20.68 3.81 -16.42
C ASN A 226 20.52 2.67 -17.42
N VAL A 227 19.50 2.75 -18.27
CA VAL A 227 19.24 1.81 -19.35
C VAL A 227 19.45 2.53 -20.67
N GLN A 228 20.60 2.28 -21.31
CA GLN A 228 20.92 2.81 -22.64
C GLN A 228 20.80 4.35 -22.75
N GLY A 229 21.16 5.08 -21.69
CA GLY A 229 21.09 6.55 -21.65
C GLY A 229 19.80 7.10 -21.05
N THR A 230 18.78 6.26 -20.84
CA THR A 230 17.56 6.63 -20.10
C THR A 230 17.75 6.36 -18.62
N ILE A 231 17.56 7.38 -17.78
CA ILE A 231 17.64 7.25 -16.31
C ILE A 231 16.24 6.93 -15.79
N LEU A 232 16.04 5.68 -15.37
CA LEU A 232 14.85 5.23 -14.68
C LEU A 232 14.96 5.50 -13.18
N LYS A 233 13.88 5.94 -12.56
CA LYS A 233 13.82 6.30 -11.14
C LYS A 233 13.44 5.08 -10.30
N GLY A 234 14.11 4.90 -9.18
CA GLY A 234 13.88 3.84 -8.20
C GLY A 234 13.53 4.37 -6.81
N ILE A 235 13.41 3.48 -5.84
CA ILE A 235 13.07 3.78 -4.47
C ILE A 235 14.27 4.42 -3.76
N GLN A 236 14.09 5.61 -3.20
CA GLN A 236 15.19 6.43 -2.67
C GLN A 236 15.58 6.11 -1.23
N GLN A 237 14.65 5.55 -0.45
CA GLN A 237 14.85 5.33 0.99
C GLN A 237 14.12 4.09 1.49
N GLN A 238 14.64 3.51 2.57
CA GLN A 238 14.04 2.37 3.25
C GLN A 238 12.59 2.67 3.68
N SER A 239 11.67 1.82 3.23
CA SER A 239 10.24 1.96 3.51
C SER A 239 9.85 1.44 4.91
N THR A 240 8.72 1.92 5.43
CA THR A 240 8.15 1.41 6.70
C THR A 240 7.70 -0.04 6.54
N CYS A 241 6.88 -0.29 5.51
CA CYS A 241 6.48 -1.62 5.04
C CYS A 241 7.11 -1.89 3.67
N GLY A 242 7.54 -3.12 3.42
CA GLY A 242 8.29 -3.51 2.23
C GLY A 242 7.40 -3.92 1.07
N LEU A 243 8.04 -4.38 0.00
CA LEU A 243 7.37 -5.04 -1.10
C LEU A 243 8.23 -6.18 -1.63
N LEU A 244 7.59 -7.28 -2.01
CA LEU A 244 8.20 -8.40 -2.75
C LEU A 244 7.36 -8.66 -4.00
N SER A 245 8.01 -9.09 -5.08
CA SER A 245 7.37 -9.16 -6.39
C SER A 245 7.66 -10.44 -7.13
N LEU A 246 6.63 -11.07 -7.68
CA LEU A 246 6.77 -12.30 -8.46
C LEU A 246 7.59 -12.07 -9.74
N VAL A 247 7.54 -10.86 -10.31
CA VAL A 247 8.34 -10.54 -11.51
C VAL A 247 9.85 -10.52 -11.23
N GLU A 248 10.26 -10.33 -9.96
CA GLU A 248 11.65 -10.52 -9.56
C GLU A 248 12.04 -11.99 -9.58
N ALA A 249 11.16 -12.89 -9.12
CA ALA A 249 11.41 -14.32 -9.16
C ALA A 249 11.57 -14.84 -10.59
N TYR A 250 10.92 -14.18 -11.56
CA TYR A 250 11.09 -14.44 -13.00
C TYR A 250 12.32 -13.77 -13.62
N GLY A 251 13.13 -13.03 -12.86
CA GLY A 251 14.34 -12.38 -13.33
C GLY A 251 14.11 -11.15 -14.22
N ILE A 252 12.91 -10.56 -14.19
CA ILE A 252 12.55 -9.42 -15.05
C ILE A 252 13.07 -8.10 -14.46
N ILE A 253 12.79 -7.84 -13.17
CA ILE A 253 13.25 -6.65 -12.45
C ILE A 253 13.61 -7.01 -11.02
N GLU A 254 14.75 -6.54 -10.54
CA GLU A 254 15.15 -6.74 -9.15
C GLU A 254 14.43 -5.73 -8.24
N VAL A 255 13.84 -6.23 -7.15
CA VAL A 255 13.36 -5.35 -6.08
C VAL A 255 14.57 -4.80 -5.33
N GLY A 256 14.54 -3.54 -4.94
CA GLY A 256 15.62 -2.89 -4.20
C GLY A 256 15.67 -3.29 -2.73
N SER A 257 16.80 -3.04 -2.07
CA SER A 257 16.96 -3.23 -0.63
C SER A 257 16.05 -2.31 0.18
N ASN A 258 15.69 -1.14 -0.35
CA ASN A 258 14.78 -0.20 0.32
C ASN A 258 13.37 -0.77 0.50
N LEU A 259 12.94 -1.70 -0.36
CA LEU A 259 11.66 -2.41 -0.26
C LEU A 259 11.83 -3.83 0.32
N LYS A 260 12.93 -4.54 0.00
CA LYS A 260 13.19 -5.89 0.55
C LYS A 260 13.47 -5.86 2.05
N ASN A 261 14.07 -4.80 2.57
CA ASN A 261 14.48 -4.68 3.99
C ASN A 261 13.72 -3.54 4.68
N PRO A 262 12.40 -3.66 4.88
CA PRO A 262 11.59 -2.61 5.52
C PRO A 262 11.91 -2.43 7.00
N LYS A 263 11.42 -1.34 7.59
CA LYS A 263 11.59 -1.05 9.02
C LYS A 263 10.83 -2.02 9.91
N PHE A 264 9.68 -2.51 9.45
CA PHE A 264 8.84 -3.52 10.12
C PHE A 264 8.72 -4.74 9.19
N PRO A 265 8.66 -5.98 9.72
CA PRO A 265 8.61 -7.21 8.93
C PRO A 265 7.22 -7.43 8.32
N ILE A 266 6.80 -6.49 7.48
CA ILE A 266 5.55 -6.47 6.74
C ILE A 266 5.92 -6.12 5.30
N TRP A 267 5.48 -6.93 4.35
CA TRP A 267 5.70 -6.74 2.92
C TRP A 267 4.37 -6.82 2.19
N VAL A 268 4.13 -5.88 1.28
CA VAL A 268 3.12 -6.06 0.24
C VAL A 268 3.70 -7.04 -0.78
N LEU A 269 2.98 -8.11 -1.09
CA LEU A 269 3.32 -9.03 -2.17
C LEU A 269 2.51 -8.66 -3.40
N ILE A 270 3.17 -8.66 -4.56
CA ILE A 270 2.49 -8.63 -5.86
C ILE A 270 2.73 -9.95 -6.60
N SER A 271 1.63 -10.66 -6.88
CA SER A 271 1.61 -11.85 -7.73
C SER A 271 0.77 -11.55 -8.96
N GLU A 272 1.43 -11.39 -10.11
CA GLU A 272 0.80 -10.93 -11.36
C GLU A 272 0.05 -9.60 -11.17
N ASN A 273 -1.29 -9.63 -11.11
CA ASN A 273 -2.15 -8.45 -10.96
C ASN A 273 -2.82 -8.36 -9.57
N HIS A 274 -2.44 -9.23 -8.63
CA HIS A 274 -3.05 -9.29 -7.31
C HIS A 274 -2.05 -8.91 -6.21
N TYR A 275 -2.51 -8.05 -5.30
CA TYR A 275 -1.74 -7.58 -4.16
C TYR A 275 -2.32 -8.11 -2.85
N PHE A 276 -1.44 -8.58 -1.98
CA PHE A 276 -1.77 -9.09 -0.66
C PHE A 276 -0.61 -8.82 0.31
N VAL A 277 -0.73 -9.22 1.58
CA VAL A 277 0.27 -8.87 2.61
C VAL A 277 0.94 -10.11 3.19
N LEU A 278 2.25 -10.06 3.31
CA LEU A 278 3.07 -11.01 4.06
C LEU A 278 3.63 -10.31 5.29
N PHE A 279 3.54 -10.90 6.47
CA PHE A 279 4.07 -10.26 7.68
C PHE A 279 4.56 -11.26 8.71
N ALA A 280 5.42 -10.81 9.62
CA ALA A 280 5.76 -11.52 10.84
C ALA A 280 5.24 -10.75 12.06
N THR A 281 5.15 -11.42 13.22
CA THR A 281 4.78 -10.78 14.49
C THR A 281 5.98 -10.33 15.32
N SER A 282 7.22 -10.64 14.87
CA SER A 282 8.46 -10.18 15.51
C SER A 282 9.42 -9.50 14.54
N ILE A 283 9.92 -8.33 14.94
CA ILE A 283 10.95 -7.51 14.28
C ILE A 283 12.23 -8.29 14.07
N ALA A 284 12.56 -9.24 14.95
CA ALA A 284 13.78 -10.03 14.86
C ALA A 284 13.93 -10.78 13.53
N VAL A 285 12.80 -11.10 12.86
CA VAL A 285 12.76 -11.75 11.54
C VAL A 285 13.57 -11.01 10.47
N LEU A 286 13.71 -9.68 10.58
CA LEU A 286 14.48 -8.88 9.63
C LEU A 286 15.96 -9.27 9.58
N ASP A 287 16.52 -9.71 10.72
CA ASP A 287 17.94 -10.04 10.88
C ASP A 287 18.17 -11.52 11.25
N MET A 288 17.10 -12.30 11.39
CA MET A 288 17.19 -13.68 11.86
C MET A 288 17.94 -14.59 10.89
N ARG A 289 18.63 -15.58 11.45
CA ARG A 289 19.36 -16.62 10.71
C ARG A 289 18.86 -18.03 10.99
N THR A 290 17.92 -18.16 11.93
CA THR A 290 17.23 -19.40 12.31
C THR A 290 15.82 -19.41 11.74
N SER A 291 15.12 -20.53 11.85
CA SER A 291 13.75 -20.68 11.35
C SER A 291 12.76 -19.70 11.98
N PHE A 292 11.88 -19.12 11.17
CA PHE A 292 10.74 -18.28 11.58
C PHE A 292 9.50 -18.56 10.72
N GLU A 293 8.38 -17.97 11.14
CA GLU A 293 7.11 -18.01 10.45
C GLU A 293 6.74 -16.63 9.92
N LEU A 294 6.15 -16.61 8.73
CA LEU A 294 5.47 -15.48 8.14
C LEU A 294 4.01 -15.85 7.91
N PHE A 295 3.13 -14.85 7.93
CA PHE A 295 1.70 -15.01 7.73
C PHE A 295 1.30 -14.28 6.45
N VAL A 296 0.46 -14.93 5.63
CA VAL A 296 -0.12 -14.32 4.43
C VAL A 296 -1.55 -13.89 4.74
N TYR A 297 -1.87 -12.66 4.39
CA TYR A 297 -3.21 -12.11 4.42
C TYR A 297 -3.63 -11.66 3.02
N ASP A 298 -4.54 -12.41 2.42
CA ASP A 298 -5.19 -12.11 1.15
C ASP A 298 -6.64 -11.68 1.43
N GLY A 299 -6.94 -10.40 1.25
CA GLY A 299 -8.25 -9.82 1.58
C GLY A 299 -9.40 -10.32 0.70
N LEU A 300 -9.13 -11.09 -0.36
CA LEU A 300 -10.17 -11.71 -1.19
C LEU A 300 -10.91 -12.84 -0.45
N ALA A 301 -12.23 -12.91 -0.69
CA ALA A 301 -13.22 -13.75 -0.02
C ALA A 301 -12.71 -15.06 0.65
N ASN A 302 -13.02 -15.17 1.95
CA ASN A 302 -13.02 -16.40 2.75
C ASN A 302 -11.66 -17.09 3.01
N ALA A 303 -10.55 -16.36 3.00
CA ALA A 303 -9.33 -16.82 3.67
C ALA A 303 -9.51 -16.75 5.21
N GLU A 304 -10.41 -17.58 5.76
CA GLU A 304 -10.46 -17.85 7.21
C GLU A 304 -9.27 -18.70 7.68
N ARG A 305 -8.47 -19.16 6.71
CA ARG A 305 -7.29 -19.99 6.86
C ARG A 305 -6.06 -19.11 6.81
N ALA A 306 -5.30 -19.09 7.91
CA ALA A 306 -4.01 -18.43 7.92
C ALA A 306 -3.04 -19.27 7.09
N THR A 307 -2.59 -18.74 5.96
CA THR A 307 -1.47 -19.37 5.25
C THR A 307 -0.20 -18.96 5.98
N VAL A 308 0.54 -19.95 6.47
CA VAL A 308 1.79 -19.79 7.21
C VAL A 308 2.95 -20.20 6.31
N VAL A 309 3.95 -19.34 6.19
CA VAL A 309 5.18 -19.62 5.45
C VAL A 309 6.30 -19.82 6.45
N LYS A 310 6.83 -21.03 6.51
CA LYS A 310 8.01 -21.37 7.33
C LYS A 310 9.26 -21.11 6.52
N VAL A 311 10.13 -20.25 7.04
CA VAL A 311 11.39 -19.89 6.39
C VAL A 311 12.53 -20.29 7.30
N ASP A 312 13.45 -21.11 6.79
CA ASP A 312 14.67 -21.51 7.49
C ASP A 312 15.91 -21.08 6.70
N PRO A 313 16.50 -19.92 7.04
CA PRO A 313 17.73 -19.44 6.42
C PRO A 313 18.99 -20.23 6.83
N SER A 314 18.92 -21.07 7.87
CA SER A 314 20.08 -21.82 8.36
C SER A 314 20.38 -23.06 7.52
N ARG A 315 19.37 -23.56 6.81
CA ARG A 315 19.48 -24.71 5.91
C ARG A 315 19.62 -24.21 4.48
N ALA A 316 20.65 -24.70 3.80
CA ALA A 316 20.80 -24.47 2.36
C ALA A 316 19.90 -25.44 1.60
N ARG A 317 19.07 -24.90 0.71
CA ARG A 317 18.33 -25.66 -0.29
C ARG A 317 19.29 -26.42 -1.22
N GLU A 318 18.92 -27.63 -1.63
CA GLU A 318 19.62 -28.37 -2.69
C GLU A 318 19.06 -27.90 -4.06
N ASP A 319 19.89 -27.22 -4.86
CA ASP A 319 19.48 -26.48 -6.07
C ASP A 319 18.79 -27.34 -7.15
N ALA A 320 18.97 -28.67 -7.14
CA ALA A 320 18.55 -29.55 -8.22
C ALA A 320 17.14 -30.16 -8.10
N ALA A 321 16.52 -30.13 -6.92
CA ALA A 321 15.28 -30.91 -6.66
C ALA A 321 13.98 -30.10 -6.75
N ASP A 322 14.05 -28.77 -6.85
CA ASP A 322 12.93 -27.92 -6.43
C ASP A 322 12.67 -26.71 -7.34
N GLU A 323 13.25 -26.68 -8.54
CA GLU A 323 12.84 -25.72 -9.60
C GLU A 323 11.36 -25.89 -10.03
N SER A 324 10.66 -26.88 -9.49
CA SER A 324 9.26 -27.16 -9.77
C SER A 324 8.25 -26.37 -8.93
N SER A 325 8.64 -25.64 -7.87
CA SER A 325 7.65 -24.91 -7.08
C SER A 325 6.97 -23.82 -7.92
N LYS A 326 5.65 -23.95 -8.05
CA LYS A 326 4.77 -22.99 -8.72
C LYS A 326 4.06 -22.07 -7.73
N ASN A 327 4.36 -22.16 -6.43
CA ASN A 327 3.69 -21.34 -5.43
C ASN A 327 4.24 -19.90 -5.50
N PRO A 328 3.41 -18.89 -5.84
CA PRO A 328 3.89 -17.52 -6.04
C PRO A 328 4.42 -16.89 -4.75
N VAL A 329 3.86 -17.25 -3.58
CA VAL A 329 4.33 -16.74 -2.28
C VAL A 329 5.74 -17.24 -2.01
N GLU A 330 5.95 -18.55 -2.18
CA GLU A 330 7.26 -19.18 -2.00
C GLU A 330 8.33 -18.57 -2.92
N LEU A 331 7.99 -18.38 -4.20
CA LEU A 331 8.88 -17.77 -5.19
C LEU A 331 9.29 -16.34 -4.79
N CYS A 332 8.34 -15.52 -4.33
CA CYS A 332 8.64 -14.17 -3.84
C CYS A 332 9.49 -14.19 -2.57
N VAL A 333 9.18 -15.04 -1.59
CA VAL A 333 9.95 -15.16 -0.34
C VAL A 333 11.40 -15.54 -0.65
N ARG A 334 11.62 -16.41 -1.62
CA ARG A 334 12.96 -16.80 -2.09
C ARG A 334 13.74 -15.65 -2.72
N THR A 335 13.14 -14.59 -3.25
CA THR A 335 13.93 -13.46 -3.77
C THR A 335 14.66 -12.69 -2.66
N LYS A 336 14.07 -12.68 -1.46
CA LYS A 336 14.67 -12.09 -0.25
C LYS A 336 15.56 -13.08 0.49
N TRP A 337 15.09 -14.30 0.75
CA TRP A 337 15.83 -15.34 1.47
C TRP A 337 16.32 -16.43 0.51
N LYS A 338 17.20 -16.05 -0.43
CA LYS A 338 17.62 -16.85 -1.60
C LYS A 338 18.03 -18.30 -1.34
N ARG A 339 18.65 -18.57 -0.18
CA ARG A 339 19.18 -19.91 0.15
C ARG A 339 18.33 -20.66 1.18
N ALA A 340 17.30 -20.01 1.73
CA ALA A 340 16.49 -20.58 2.78
C ALA A 340 15.62 -21.72 2.23
N VAL A 341 15.37 -22.71 3.08
CA VAL A 341 14.26 -23.64 2.87
C VAL A 341 12.97 -22.86 3.17
N VAL A 342 12.00 -22.92 2.26
CA VAL A 342 10.70 -22.25 2.40
C VAL A 342 9.61 -23.29 2.22
N ASP A 343 8.70 -23.36 3.18
CA ASP A 343 7.55 -24.28 3.17
C ASP A 343 6.27 -23.48 3.40
N VAL A 344 5.29 -23.66 2.51
CA VAL A 344 4.00 -22.94 2.56
C VAL A 344 2.95 -23.91 3.07
N VAL A 345 2.44 -23.65 4.27
CA VAL A 345 1.44 -24.46 4.96
C VAL A 345 0.10 -23.73 4.94
N GLU A 346 -0.89 -24.34 4.32
CA GLU A 346 -2.29 -23.88 4.34
C GLU A 346 -3.04 -24.66 5.43
N ASP A 347 -3.43 -24.00 6.53
CA ASP A 347 -4.19 -24.60 7.66
C ASP A 347 -5.69 -24.72 7.38
#